data_AF-A0A3B0TUH9-F1
#
_entry.id   AF-A0A3B0TUH9-F1
#
_cell.length_a   1.000
_cell.length_b   1.000
_cell.length_c   1.000
_cell.angle_alpha   90.00
_cell.angle_beta   90.00
_cell.angle_gamma   90.00
#
_symmetry.space_group_name_H-M   'P 1'
#
loop_
_entity.id
_entity.type
_entity.pdbx_description
1 polymer ?
#
loop_
_entity_poly.entity_id
_entity_poly.type
_entity_poly.pdbx_seq_one_letter_code
_entity_poly.pdbx_strand_id
1 'polypeptide(L)'
;MANFNFKIVAAAIIGVAISFTPSAAFAQSTAAVEITPDTPLEDVGRENTLVLGWSVSSPVGVTNPWAVPGYSSSEGNSLMWEGLMFYGIFTDKDIPWLAESIEYTSDDYTSLRIKLNPMAKWSDGVQVTSKDVVFTMEGQMNNDLLRFNKTFNTFVDSVIAVDDLTVDVNFKVPAPRFKFDVLTLKFDTGMPIVPAHGFDGIDNVNEYAGGVDLPHTGPYDLVAWNQNQKIYNLRESWWAIEAGLSEVPDVKRVVIANLGGTIGQNMDTVAQRLVNNEMDSALDMRQDLIASILEKNPNI
;
A
#
# COMPACT_ATOMS: atom_id res chain seq x y z
N MET A 1 12.47 23.91 -9.64
CA MET A 1 12.89 24.55 -8.37
C MET A 1 11.82 25.56 -7.97
N ALA A 2 10.83 25.11 -7.22
CA ALA A 2 9.81 25.97 -6.63
C ALA A 2 9.68 25.57 -5.16
N ASN A 3 10.13 26.45 -4.27
CA ASN A 3 10.05 26.28 -2.82
C ASN A 3 8.59 26.44 -2.38
N PHE A 4 8.04 25.43 -1.71
CA PHE A 4 6.73 25.50 -1.07
C PHE A 4 6.83 26.15 0.31
N ASN A 5 5.91 27.05 0.62
CA ASN A 5 5.84 27.75 1.90
C ASN A 5 4.37 27.82 2.34
N PHE A 6 3.96 26.97 3.28
CA PHE A 6 2.62 27.00 3.86
C PHE A 6 2.57 28.07 4.97
N LYS A 7 1.71 29.08 4.80
CA LYS A 7 1.42 30.05 5.87
C LYS A 7 0.29 29.53 6.75
N ILE A 8 0.62 29.26 8.02
CA ILE A 8 -0.33 28.92 9.09
C ILE A 8 -0.93 30.20 9.67
N VAL A 9 -2.25 30.21 9.87
CA VAL A 9 -2.99 31.25 10.61
C VAL A 9 -2.87 30.98 12.11
N ALA A 10 -2.43 32.00 12.86
CA ALA A 10 -2.12 31.92 14.28
C ALA A 10 -3.35 31.98 15.20
N ALA A 11 -3.38 31.14 16.23
CA ALA A 11 -4.16 31.33 17.46
C ALA A 11 -3.23 31.14 18.68
N ALA A 12 -3.39 32.01 19.68
CA ALA A 12 -2.40 32.24 20.75
C ALA A 12 -2.63 31.43 22.04
N ILE A 13 -1.55 30.74 22.45
CA ILE A 13 -0.91 30.63 23.80
C ILE A 13 -1.70 30.07 25.00
N ILE A 14 -1.24 28.93 25.56
CA ILE A 14 -0.82 28.79 26.98
C ILE A 14 0.43 27.88 27.02
N GLY A 15 1.51 28.36 27.64
CA GLY A 15 2.82 27.71 27.68
C GLY A 15 2.91 26.59 28.71
N VAL A 16 3.32 25.41 28.24
CA VAL A 16 3.92 24.33 29.04
C VAL A 16 5.30 24.10 28.46
N ALA A 17 6.34 24.21 29.29
CA ALA A 17 7.71 23.93 28.90
C ALA A 17 7.88 22.43 28.67
N ILE A 18 7.74 21.99 27.43
CA ILE A 18 8.10 20.63 26.99
C ILE A 18 9.56 20.69 26.56
N SER A 19 10.41 19.95 27.26
CA SER A 19 11.79 19.70 26.88
C SER A 19 11.82 19.00 25.52
N PHE A 20 12.16 19.73 24.47
CA PHE A 20 12.44 19.17 23.15
C PHE A 20 13.77 18.43 23.21
N THR A 21 13.72 17.10 23.27
CA THR A 21 14.81 16.28 22.75
C THR A 21 14.84 16.47 21.24
N PRO A 22 15.98 16.83 20.62
CA PRO A 22 16.05 16.94 19.17
C PRO A 22 15.74 15.57 18.57
N SER A 23 14.61 15.48 17.86
CA SER A 23 14.32 14.33 17.00
C SER A 23 15.45 14.22 15.99
N ALA A 24 16.04 13.04 15.88
CA ALA A 24 17.11 12.79 14.94
C ALA A 24 16.60 13.13 13.53
N ALA A 25 17.18 14.15 12.91
CA ALA A 25 16.91 14.48 11.52
C ALA A 25 17.29 13.25 10.69
N PHE A 26 16.29 12.61 10.08
CA PHE A 26 16.51 11.53 9.13
C PHE A 26 17.30 12.09 7.94
N ALA A 27 18.57 11.72 7.85
CA ALA A 27 19.39 12.02 6.69
C ALA A 27 18.81 11.27 5.48
N GLN A 28 18.30 12.03 4.51
CA GLN A 28 17.52 11.54 3.38
C GLN A 28 18.44 10.87 2.35
N SER A 29 18.48 9.53 2.35
CA SER A 29 19.00 8.76 1.23
C SER A 29 17.90 8.59 0.17
N THR A 30 18.21 8.91 -1.08
CA THR A 30 17.31 8.81 -2.25
C THR A 30 17.18 7.39 -2.80
N ALA A 31 17.99 6.45 -2.31
CA ALA A 31 17.90 5.03 -2.64
C ALA A 31 17.36 4.25 -1.44
N ALA A 32 16.43 3.33 -1.69
CA ALA A 32 15.98 2.40 -0.67
C ALA A 32 17.21 1.70 -0.05
N VAL A 33 17.33 1.76 1.27
CA VAL A 33 18.43 1.14 2.02
C VAL A 33 18.05 -0.29 2.32
N GLU A 34 18.94 -1.24 2.02
CA GLU A 34 18.75 -2.66 2.34
C GLU A 34 18.35 -2.80 3.81
N ILE A 35 17.21 -3.46 4.07
CA ILE A 35 16.78 -3.71 5.44
C ILE A 35 17.36 -5.06 5.83
N THR A 36 18.49 -5.00 6.51
CA THR A 36 19.12 -6.14 7.17
C THR A 36 18.69 -6.15 8.64
N PRO A 37 17.96 -7.17 9.09
CA PRO A 37 17.58 -7.30 10.50
C PRO A 37 18.81 -7.29 11.42
N ASP A 38 18.76 -6.53 12.51
CA ASP A 38 19.82 -6.51 13.53
C ASP A 38 19.99 -7.88 14.23
N THR A 39 18.92 -8.65 14.29
CA THR A 39 18.88 -10.02 14.80
C THR A 39 18.40 -10.98 13.71
N PRO A 40 18.84 -12.25 13.71
CA PRO A 40 18.29 -13.25 12.80
C PRO A 40 16.76 -13.24 12.84
N LEU A 41 16.14 -13.31 11.66
CA LEU A 41 14.69 -13.43 11.57
C LEU A 41 14.23 -14.67 12.32
N GLU A 42 13.05 -14.58 12.94
CA GLU A 42 12.39 -15.74 13.53
C GLU A 42 12.29 -16.89 12.51
N ASP A 43 12.50 -18.10 13.01
CA ASP A 43 12.32 -19.33 12.23
C ASP A 43 10.84 -19.60 12.04
N VAL A 44 10.31 -19.12 10.91
CA VAL A 44 8.95 -19.42 10.45
C VAL A 44 9.09 -20.62 9.52
N GLY A 45 8.61 -21.78 9.97
CA GLY A 45 8.67 -23.03 9.20
C GLY A 45 8.16 -22.86 7.76
N ARG A 46 8.66 -23.69 6.83
CA ARG A 46 8.31 -23.62 5.40
C ARG A 46 6.80 -23.76 5.17
N GLU A 47 6.12 -24.54 6.00
CA GLU A 47 4.67 -24.76 5.99
C GLU A 47 3.85 -23.52 6.40
N ASN A 48 4.47 -22.57 7.10
CA ASN A 48 3.86 -21.29 7.49
C ASN A 48 4.38 -20.13 6.63
N THR A 49 5.16 -20.43 5.59
CA THR A 49 5.80 -19.45 4.72
C THR A 49 5.27 -19.59 3.29
N LEU A 50 4.72 -18.51 2.75
CA LEU A 50 4.35 -18.39 1.34
C LEU A 50 5.48 -17.72 0.56
N VAL A 51 6.06 -18.42 -0.42
CA VAL A 51 7.14 -17.91 -1.28
C VAL A 51 6.61 -17.68 -2.69
N LEU A 52 6.58 -16.41 -3.11
CA LEU A 52 6.10 -15.96 -4.41
C LEU A 52 7.28 -15.51 -5.27
N GLY A 53 7.48 -16.16 -6.43
CA GLY A 53 8.52 -15.82 -7.41
C GLY A 53 8.04 -14.81 -8.44
N TRP A 54 8.53 -13.56 -8.36
CA TRP A 54 8.14 -12.46 -9.23
C TRP A 54 9.36 -11.83 -9.93
N SER A 55 9.18 -11.33 -11.15
CA SER A 55 10.21 -10.51 -11.82
C SER A 55 10.14 -9.09 -11.27
N VAL A 56 11.08 -8.73 -10.40
CA VAL A 56 11.16 -7.43 -9.74
C VAL A 56 12.13 -6.56 -10.53
N SER A 57 11.62 -5.44 -11.08
CA SER A 57 12.38 -4.54 -11.97
C SER A 57 12.57 -3.15 -11.40
N SER A 58 11.92 -2.83 -10.27
CA SER A 58 12.07 -1.58 -9.54
C SER A 58 13.05 -1.73 -8.36
N PRO A 59 13.47 -0.63 -7.69
CA PRO A 59 14.29 -0.71 -6.50
C PRO A 59 13.50 -1.46 -5.41
N VAL A 60 13.85 -2.74 -5.21
CA VAL A 60 13.08 -3.70 -4.41
C VAL A 60 12.60 -3.06 -3.12
N GLY A 61 13.44 -2.41 -2.33
CA GLY A 61 13.08 -1.84 -1.02
C GLY A 61 12.07 -0.69 -0.95
N VAL A 62 11.50 -0.22 -2.06
CA VAL A 62 10.53 0.88 -2.01
C VAL A 62 9.20 0.39 -1.43
N THR A 63 8.76 1.04 -0.34
CA THR A 63 7.46 0.79 0.28
C THR A 63 6.50 1.98 0.16
N ASN A 64 6.99 3.20 -0.06
CA ASN A 64 6.13 4.38 -0.21
C ASN A 64 5.30 4.34 -1.52
N PRO A 65 3.96 4.41 -1.47
CA PRO A 65 3.07 4.44 -2.65
C PRO A 65 3.27 5.63 -3.59
N TRP A 66 3.91 6.69 -3.13
CA TRP A 66 4.13 7.93 -3.88
C TRP A 66 5.55 8.05 -4.44
N ALA A 67 6.43 7.09 -4.17
CA ALA A 67 7.79 7.09 -4.68
C ALA A 67 7.84 6.90 -6.20
N VAL A 68 8.62 7.74 -6.90
CA VAL A 68 8.77 7.73 -8.35
C VAL A 68 10.25 7.81 -8.75
N PRO A 69 10.76 6.89 -9.61
CA PRO A 69 10.17 5.60 -9.96
C PRO A 69 10.36 4.61 -8.80
N GLY A 70 9.38 3.77 -8.49
CA GLY A 70 9.66 2.66 -7.56
C GLY A 70 8.46 1.94 -6.96
N TYR A 71 7.31 2.58 -6.79
CA TYR A 71 6.17 1.84 -6.27
C TYR A 71 5.63 0.84 -7.30
N SER A 72 5.56 -0.43 -6.90
CA SER A 72 4.91 -1.50 -7.65
C SER A 72 4.15 -2.44 -6.70
N SER A 73 2.87 -2.72 -7.00
CA SER A 73 2.07 -3.70 -6.25
C SER A 73 2.63 -5.11 -6.39
N SER A 74 3.20 -5.42 -7.56
CA SER A 74 3.80 -6.72 -7.88
C SER A 74 5.06 -7.05 -7.05
N GLU A 75 5.58 -6.10 -6.28
CA GLU A 75 6.78 -6.27 -5.45
C GLU A 75 6.41 -6.46 -3.96
N GLY A 76 5.22 -6.98 -3.70
CA GLY A 76 4.71 -7.28 -2.36
C GLY A 76 4.13 -6.08 -1.61
N ASN A 77 4.16 -4.88 -2.18
CA ASN A 77 3.64 -3.69 -1.50
C ASN A 77 2.12 -3.77 -1.24
N SER A 78 1.38 -4.60 -1.98
CA SER A 78 -0.04 -4.89 -1.69
C SER A 78 -0.27 -5.59 -0.35
N LEU A 79 0.78 -6.14 0.29
CA LEU A 79 0.71 -6.72 1.63
C LEU A 79 0.73 -5.65 2.73
N MET A 80 1.22 -4.44 2.42
CA MET A 80 1.30 -3.31 3.34
C MET A 80 0.13 -2.33 3.12
N TRP A 81 -0.28 -2.10 1.87
CA TRP A 81 -1.20 -1.01 1.53
C TRP A 81 -2.60 -1.49 1.18
N GLU A 82 -3.59 -0.86 1.80
CA GLU A 82 -5.00 -1.12 1.54
C GLU A 82 -5.71 0.14 1.03
N GLY A 83 -6.89 -0.04 0.44
CA GLY A 83 -7.71 1.04 -0.09
C GLY A 83 -9.00 1.21 0.69
N LEU A 84 -9.78 2.21 0.29
CA LEU A 84 -11.10 2.45 0.88
C LEU A 84 -12.03 1.27 0.68
N MET A 85 -12.00 0.65 -0.50
CA MET A 85 -12.77 -0.53 -0.86
C MET A 85 -11.98 -1.45 -1.79
N PHE A 86 -12.34 -2.73 -1.80
CA PHE A 86 -11.92 -3.68 -2.83
C PHE A 86 -13.09 -4.03 -3.75
N TYR A 87 -12.80 -4.52 -4.95
CA TYR A 87 -13.80 -5.13 -5.82
C TYR A 87 -13.45 -6.60 -6.08
N GLY A 88 -14.32 -7.51 -5.61
CA GLY A 88 -14.19 -8.93 -5.83
C GLY A 88 -14.79 -9.32 -7.19
N ILE A 89 -13.95 -9.45 -8.22
CA ILE A 89 -14.39 -9.73 -9.60
C ILE A 89 -15.23 -11.00 -9.73
N PHE A 90 -14.83 -12.08 -9.06
CA PHE A 90 -15.55 -13.36 -9.15
C PHE A 90 -16.89 -13.33 -8.43
N THR A 91 -17.04 -12.42 -7.47
CA THR A 91 -18.29 -12.22 -6.73
C THR A 91 -19.13 -11.06 -7.27
N ASP A 92 -18.57 -10.24 -8.17
CA ASP A 92 -19.13 -8.98 -8.67
C ASP A 92 -19.62 -8.07 -7.52
N LYS A 93 -18.76 -7.84 -6.52
CA LYS A 93 -19.11 -7.09 -5.31
C LYS A 93 -18.04 -6.10 -4.91
N ASP A 94 -18.49 -4.91 -4.52
CA ASP A 94 -17.70 -4.00 -3.70
C ASP A 94 -17.60 -4.58 -2.29
N ILE A 95 -16.39 -4.58 -1.75
CA ILE A 95 -16.05 -5.06 -0.41
C ILE A 95 -15.60 -3.83 0.39
N PRO A 96 -16.44 -3.33 1.33
CA PRO A 96 -16.04 -2.29 2.27
C PRO A 96 -14.77 -2.67 3.02
N TRP A 97 -13.87 -1.71 3.20
CA TRP A 97 -12.58 -1.95 3.88
C TRP A 97 -12.22 -0.78 4.80
N LEU A 98 -11.26 0.07 4.42
CA LEU A 98 -10.98 1.30 5.19
C LEU A 98 -12.19 2.25 5.20
N ALA A 99 -13.09 2.15 4.23
CA ALA A 99 -14.40 2.78 4.23
C ALA A 99 -15.52 1.74 4.38
N GLU A 100 -16.50 2.05 5.24
CA GLU A 100 -17.76 1.32 5.34
C GLU A 100 -18.67 1.60 4.14
N SER A 101 -18.64 2.83 3.63
CA SER A 101 -19.40 3.19 2.43
C SER A 101 -18.75 4.30 1.61
N ILE A 102 -19.04 4.24 0.30
CA ILE A 102 -18.76 5.28 -0.68
C ILE A 102 -20.03 5.44 -1.52
N GLU A 103 -20.73 6.56 -1.34
CA GLU A 103 -22.07 6.80 -1.89
C GLU A 103 -22.09 8.12 -2.66
N TYR A 104 -22.66 8.14 -3.86
CA TYR A 104 -22.96 9.38 -4.55
C TYR A 104 -24.09 10.10 -3.82
N THR A 105 -23.85 11.35 -3.44
CA THR A 105 -24.80 12.18 -2.67
C THR A 105 -25.64 13.10 -3.54
N SER A 106 -25.40 13.09 -4.86
CA SER A 106 -26.23 13.76 -5.85
C SER A 106 -26.59 12.82 -7.01
N ASP A 107 -27.81 12.98 -7.54
CA ASP A 107 -28.34 12.16 -8.64
C ASP A 107 -27.59 12.37 -9.97
N ASP A 108 -26.91 13.52 -10.10
CA ASP A 108 -26.11 13.89 -11.26
C ASP A 108 -24.63 13.48 -11.15
N TYR A 109 -24.25 12.74 -10.10
CA TYR A 109 -22.90 12.26 -9.85
C TYR A 109 -21.84 13.37 -9.71
N THR A 110 -22.25 14.55 -9.23
CA THR A 110 -21.35 15.68 -8.94
C THR A 110 -20.84 15.73 -7.51
N SER A 111 -21.30 14.82 -6.64
CA SER A 111 -20.78 14.68 -5.28
C SER A 111 -20.81 13.22 -4.81
N LEU A 112 -19.82 12.85 -4.00
CA LEU A 112 -19.83 11.59 -3.26
C LEU A 112 -19.42 11.82 -1.79
N ARG A 113 -19.85 10.90 -0.93
CA ARG A 113 -19.46 10.84 0.49
C ARG A 113 -18.80 9.51 0.78
N ILE A 114 -17.72 9.59 1.55
CA ILE A 114 -16.95 8.46 2.07
C ILE A 114 -17.16 8.43 3.58
N LYS A 115 -17.54 7.27 4.11
CA LYS A 115 -17.59 7.01 5.56
C LYS A 115 -16.54 5.97 5.91
N LEU A 116 -15.62 6.36 6.78
CA LEU A 116 -14.49 5.53 7.22
C LEU A 116 -14.91 4.52 8.27
N ASN A 117 -14.21 3.38 8.27
CA ASN A 117 -14.36 2.38 9.30
C ASN A 117 -13.74 2.89 10.61
N PRO A 118 -14.52 3.01 11.71
CA PRO A 118 -14.01 3.54 12.97
C PRO A 118 -12.94 2.66 13.62
N MET A 119 -12.84 1.38 13.22
CA MET A 119 -11.84 0.44 13.71
C MET A 119 -10.55 0.41 12.89
N ALA A 120 -10.50 1.12 11.74
CA ALA A 120 -9.32 1.17 10.91
C ALA A 120 -8.15 1.85 11.66
N LYS A 121 -7.01 1.16 11.71
CA LYS A 121 -5.79 1.62 12.36
C LYS A 121 -4.57 1.36 11.49
N TRP A 122 -3.66 2.32 11.50
CA TRP A 122 -2.29 2.17 11.01
C TRP A 122 -1.51 1.17 11.86
N SER A 123 -0.40 0.64 11.33
CA SER A 123 0.45 -0.35 12.01
C SER A 123 1.09 0.18 13.30
N ASP A 124 1.24 1.49 13.44
CA ASP A 124 1.68 2.18 14.66
C ASP A 124 0.56 2.41 15.70
N GLY A 125 -0.66 1.97 15.40
CA GLY A 125 -1.84 2.09 16.26
C GLY A 125 -2.60 3.41 16.14
N VAL A 126 -2.14 4.37 15.33
CA VAL A 126 -2.88 5.60 15.05
C VAL A 126 -4.16 5.25 14.25
N GLN A 127 -5.28 5.88 14.62
CA GLN A 127 -6.53 5.66 13.90
C GLN A 127 -6.46 6.24 12.48
N VAL A 128 -7.01 5.52 11.51
CA VAL A 128 -7.21 6.04 10.15
C VAL A 128 -8.36 7.05 10.19
N THR A 129 -8.13 8.27 9.70
CA THR A 129 -9.12 9.36 9.77
C THR A 129 -9.32 10.05 8.43
N SER A 130 -10.32 10.92 8.35
CA SER A 130 -10.57 11.80 7.21
C SER A 130 -9.33 12.62 6.82
N LYS A 131 -8.43 12.91 7.75
CA LYS A 131 -7.18 13.62 7.47
C LYS A 131 -6.28 12.84 6.51
N ASP A 132 -6.17 11.52 6.69
CA ASP A 132 -5.37 10.66 5.83
C ASP A 132 -5.93 10.59 4.42
N VAL A 133 -7.26 10.52 4.31
CA VAL A 133 -7.97 10.51 3.02
C VAL A 133 -7.83 11.85 2.30
N VAL A 134 -8.07 12.97 3.00
CA VAL A 134 -7.90 14.31 2.44
C VAL A 134 -6.45 14.51 2.00
N PHE A 135 -5.48 14.20 2.85
CA PHE A 135 -4.06 14.26 2.52
C PHE A 135 -3.74 13.44 1.27
N THR A 136 -4.29 12.22 1.19
CA THR A 136 -4.07 11.35 0.04
C THR A 136 -4.61 11.96 -1.25
N MET A 137 -5.84 12.47 -1.22
CA MET A 137 -6.51 13.05 -2.39
C MET A 137 -5.93 14.39 -2.82
N GLU A 138 -5.59 15.27 -1.87
CA GLU A 138 -4.90 16.52 -2.13
C GLU A 138 -3.50 16.28 -2.71
N GLY A 139 -2.80 15.23 -2.25
CA GLY A 139 -1.58 14.76 -2.86
C GLY A 139 -1.78 14.48 -4.35
N GLN A 140 -2.80 13.69 -4.71
CA GLN A 140 -3.12 13.45 -6.12
C GLN A 140 -3.47 14.72 -6.87
N MET A 141 -4.20 15.68 -6.30
CA MET A 141 -4.54 16.95 -6.97
C MET A 141 -3.30 17.81 -7.26
N ASN A 142 -2.35 17.85 -6.32
CA ASN A 142 -1.27 18.83 -6.31
C ASN A 142 0.09 18.31 -6.79
N ASN A 143 0.27 17.00 -6.89
CA ASN A 143 1.51 16.38 -7.33
C ASN A 143 1.33 15.69 -8.69
N ASP A 144 1.91 16.28 -9.74
CA ASP A 144 1.79 15.83 -11.14
C ASP A 144 2.53 14.51 -11.44
N LEU A 145 3.38 14.04 -10.53
CA LEU A 145 4.05 12.75 -10.61
C LEU A 145 3.17 11.59 -10.12
N LEU A 146 2.07 11.86 -9.41
CA LEU A 146 1.20 10.81 -8.89
C LEU A 146 0.22 10.28 -9.93
N ARG A 147 0.00 8.96 -9.88
CA ARG A 147 -0.74 8.17 -10.89
C ARG A 147 -2.10 8.76 -11.28
N PHE A 148 -2.85 9.30 -10.31
CA PHE A 148 -4.21 9.77 -10.55
C PHE A 148 -4.31 11.29 -10.71
N ASN A 149 -3.20 12.03 -10.73
CA ASN A 149 -3.23 13.49 -10.79
C ASN A 149 -4.09 14.04 -11.92
N LYS A 150 -3.89 13.54 -13.13
CA LYS A 150 -4.69 13.97 -14.29
C LYS A 150 -6.18 13.71 -14.10
N THR A 151 -6.54 12.57 -13.52
CA THR A 151 -7.93 12.21 -13.22
C THR A 151 -8.53 13.14 -12.17
N PHE A 152 -7.80 13.38 -11.06
CA PHE A 152 -8.23 14.32 -10.02
C PHE A 152 -8.39 15.74 -10.57
N ASN A 153 -7.42 16.24 -11.34
CA ASN A 153 -7.50 17.57 -11.93
C ASN A 153 -8.67 17.74 -12.92
N THR A 154 -9.05 16.67 -13.60
CA THR A 154 -10.21 16.65 -14.51
C THR A 154 -11.54 16.66 -13.76
N PHE A 155 -11.68 15.81 -12.74
CA PHE A 155 -12.98 15.55 -12.13
C PHE A 155 -13.19 16.26 -10.80
N VAL A 156 -12.19 16.30 -9.91
CA VAL A 156 -12.36 16.73 -8.52
C VAL A 156 -12.24 18.25 -8.40
N ASP A 157 -13.24 18.86 -7.76
CA ASP A 157 -13.30 20.27 -7.41
C ASP A 157 -12.76 20.51 -5.99
N SER A 158 -13.27 19.76 -5.01
CA SER A 158 -12.87 19.88 -3.61
C SER A 158 -13.02 18.55 -2.87
N VAL A 159 -12.21 18.39 -1.82
CA VAL A 159 -12.25 17.27 -0.87
C VAL A 159 -12.34 17.86 0.53
N ILE A 160 -13.36 17.49 1.30
CA ILE A 160 -13.71 18.14 2.56
C ILE A 160 -13.84 17.08 3.64
N ALA A 161 -13.02 17.14 4.68
CA ALA A 161 -13.29 16.43 5.92
C ALA A 161 -14.48 17.09 6.62
N VAL A 162 -15.61 16.38 6.67
CA VAL A 162 -16.83 16.83 7.36
C VAL A 162 -16.67 16.62 8.87
N ASP A 163 -16.07 15.50 9.24
CA ASP A 163 -15.65 15.12 10.60
C ASP A 163 -14.47 14.13 10.50
N ASP A 164 -14.05 13.55 11.63
CA ASP A 164 -12.90 12.65 11.69
C ASP A 164 -13.05 11.35 10.89
N LEU A 165 -14.28 10.96 10.51
CA LEU A 165 -14.57 9.70 9.79
C LEU A 165 -15.40 9.92 8.51
N THR A 166 -15.75 11.15 8.16
CA THR A 166 -16.54 11.47 6.97
C THR A 166 -15.82 12.44 6.05
N VAL A 167 -15.72 12.08 4.76
CA VAL A 167 -15.15 12.93 3.71
C VAL A 167 -16.16 13.12 2.59
N ASP A 168 -16.36 14.37 2.17
CA ASP A 168 -17.11 14.73 0.98
C ASP A 168 -16.15 15.05 -0.17
N VAL A 169 -16.44 14.53 -1.36
CA VAL A 169 -15.73 14.84 -2.60
C VAL A 169 -16.72 15.46 -3.58
N ASN A 170 -16.44 16.70 -3.99
CA ASN A 170 -17.23 17.40 -5.00
C ASN A 170 -16.51 17.36 -6.35
N PHE A 171 -17.28 17.22 -7.42
CA PHE A 171 -16.77 17.13 -8.77
C PHE A 171 -17.12 18.36 -9.61
N LYS A 172 -16.18 18.75 -10.49
CA LYS A 172 -16.34 19.81 -11.51
C LYS A 172 -17.34 19.41 -12.59
N VAL A 173 -17.43 18.11 -12.88
CA VAL A 173 -18.29 17.50 -13.89
C VAL A 173 -18.82 16.16 -13.38
N PRO A 174 -19.98 15.66 -13.87
CA PRO A 174 -20.49 14.35 -13.50
C PRO A 174 -19.45 13.23 -13.61
N ALA A 175 -19.26 12.48 -12.53
CA ALA A 175 -18.21 11.46 -12.43
C ALA A 175 -18.74 10.10 -11.91
N PRO A 176 -19.70 9.45 -12.61
CA PRO A 176 -20.40 8.24 -12.14
C PRO A 176 -19.49 7.00 -11.98
N ARG A 177 -18.29 7.04 -12.58
CA ARG A 177 -17.31 5.95 -12.50
C ARG A 177 -16.16 6.23 -11.53
N PHE A 178 -16.09 7.41 -10.92
CA PHE A 178 -14.96 7.81 -10.09
C PHE A 178 -14.73 6.85 -8.91
N LYS A 179 -15.81 6.40 -8.25
CA LYS A 179 -15.73 5.38 -7.19
C LYS A 179 -14.97 4.15 -7.69
N PHE A 180 -15.49 3.53 -8.76
CA PHE A 180 -14.92 2.28 -9.27
C PHE A 180 -13.52 2.49 -9.85
N ASP A 181 -13.31 3.48 -10.71
CA ASP A 181 -12.06 3.66 -11.47
C ASP A 181 -10.89 4.16 -10.60
N VAL A 182 -11.15 4.89 -9.50
CA VAL A 182 -10.12 5.52 -8.65
C VAL A 182 -10.13 5.01 -7.21
N LEU A 183 -11.28 5.02 -6.54
CA LEU A 183 -11.39 4.79 -5.09
C LEU A 183 -11.48 3.32 -4.67
N THR A 184 -11.72 2.43 -5.63
CA THR A 184 -11.81 0.98 -5.41
C THR A 184 -10.55 0.27 -5.93
N LEU A 185 -9.88 -0.48 -5.04
CA LEU A 185 -8.78 -1.36 -5.41
C LEU A 185 -9.28 -2.58 -6.18
N LYS A 186 -8.74 -2.77 -7.38
CA LYS A 186 -9.11 -3.84 -8.33
C LYS A 186 -8.07 -3.97 -9.44
N PHE A 187 -7.78 -5.16 -9.94
CA PHE A 187 -6.95 -5.37 -11.14
C PHE A 187 -5.59 -4.65 -11.09
N ASP A 188 -4.92 -4.63 -9.93
CA ASP A 188 -3.67 -3.86 -9.71
C ASP A 188 -3.83 -2.33 -9.96
N THR A 189 -5.06 -1.85 -9.86
CA THR A 189 -5.47 -0.45 -9.99
C THR A 189 -6.24 0.00 -8.75
N GLY A 190 -6.46 1.31 -8.69
CA GLY A 190 -7.05 1.99 -7.55
C GLY A 190 -5.98 2.65 -6.67
N MET A 191 -6.45 3.50 -5.78
CA MET A 191 -5.62 4.36 -4.96
C MET A 191 -5.58 3.82 -3.52
N PRO A 192 -4.40 3.40 -3.01
CA PRO A 192 -4.25 3.13 -1.59
C PRO A 192 -4.32 4.45 -0.80
N ILE A 193 -4.69 4.36 0.47
CA ILE A 193 -4.62 5.50 1.40
C ILE A 193 -3.26 5.50 2.09
N VAL A 194 -2.68 6.69 2.31
CA VAL A 194 -1.39 6.86 3.00
C VAL A 194 -1.56 7.63 4.33
N PRO A 195 -0.74 7.37 5.35
CA PRO A 195 -0.85 8.05 6.64
C PRO A 195 -0.35 9.49 6.54
N ALA A 196 -1.17 10.50 6.82
CA ALA A 196 -0.73 11.89 6.75
C ALA A 196 0.49 12.14 7.65
N HIS A 197 0.49 11.60 8.87
CA HIS A 197 1.57 11.75 9.84
C HIS A 197 2.86 11.03 9.45
N GLY A 198 2.79 9.99 8.61
CA GLY A 198 3.97 9.27 8.12
C GLY A 198 4.78 10.06 7.10
N PHE A 199 4.23 11.17 6.58
CA PHE A 199 4.87 12.05 5.60
C PHE A 199 5.21 13.42 6.19
N ASP A 200 4.97 13.66 7.49
CA ASP A 200 5.29 14.91 8.15
C ASP A 200 6.80 15.18 8.11
N GLY A 201 7.17 16.36 7.57
CA GLY A 201 8.58 16.75 7.44
C GLY A 201 9.33 16.11 6.27
N ILE A 202 8.65 15.36 5.39
CA ILE A 202 9.25 14.85 4.15
C ILE A 202 9.17 15.92 3.05
N ASP A 203 10.31 16.50 2.69
CA ASP A 203 10.39 17.57 1.69
C ASP A 203 9.99 17.12 0.27
N ASN A 204 10.37 15.89 -0.11
CA ASN A 204 10.06 15.31 -1.41
C ASN A 204 9.54 13.88 -1.25
N VAL A 205 8.20 13.76 -1.26
CA VAL A 205 7.51 12.47 -1.11
C VAL A 205 7.75 11.51 -2.27
N ASN A 206 8.16 12.00 -3.45
CA ASN A 206 8.46 11.14 -4.59
C ASN A 206 9.86 10.51 -4.52
N GLU A 207 10.79 11.10 -3.76
CA GLU A 207 12.14 10.57 -3.53
C GLU A 207 12.27 9.80 -2.21
N TYR A 208 11.26 9.87 -1.35
CA TYR A 208 11.22 9.10 -0.11
C TYR A 208 10.88 7.63 -0.41
N ALA A 209 11.84 6.72 -0.19
CA ALA A 209 11.64 5.30 -0.47
C ALA A 209 10.64 4.60 0.46
N GLY A 210 10.34 5.20 1.62
CA GLY A 210 9.64 4.52 2.72
C GLY A 210 10.62 3.74 3.59
N GLY A 211 10.16 2.60 4.11
CA GLY A 211 10.91 1.70 4.98
C GLY A 211 9.98 0.93 5.90
N VAL A 212 10.55 0.36 6.97
CA VAL A 212 9.80 -0.32 8.04
C VAL A 212 9.06 0.66 8.96
N ASP A 213 9.54 1.90 9.04
CA ASP A 213 8.99 2.92 9.92
C ASP A 213 7.76 3.63 9.34
N LEU A 214 7.49 3.48 8.04
CA LEU A 214 6.34 4.10 7.39
C LEU A 214 5.06 3.32 7.76
N PRO A 215 4.12 3.91 8.52
CA PRO A 215 2.94 3.19 8.95
C PRO A 215 2.07 2.76 7.77
N HIS A 216 1.43 1.60 7.90
CA HIS A 216 0.58 1.04 6.85
C HIS A 216 -0.59 0.27 7.47
N THR A 217 -1.68 0.05 6.73
CA THR A 217 -2.87 -0.61 7.30
C THR A 217 -2.88 -2.11 7.08
N GLY A 218 -2.08 -2.63 6.15
CA GLY A 218 -2.08 -4.02 5.72
C GLY A 218 -1.64 -5.04 6.78
N PRO A 219 -1.86 -6.34 6.47
CA PRO A 219 -1.62 -7.45 7.40
C PRO A 219 -0.16 -7.84 7.60
N TYR A 220 0.78 -7.45 6.73
CA TYR A 220 2.17 -7.89 6.87
C TYR A 220 3.16 -6.73 6.93
N ASP A 221 4.11 -6.84 7.85
CA ASP A 221 5.21 -5.89 8.03
C ASP A 221 6.41 -6.34 7.21
N LEU A 222 7.05 -5.42 6.49
CA LEU A 222 8.34 -5.68 5.86
C LEU A 222 9.40 -5.82 6.95
N VAL A 223 10.04 -6.99 7.04
CA VAL A 223 11.07 -7.25 8.06
C VAL A 223 12.48 -7.30 7.49
N ALA A 224 12.61 -7.63 6.20
CA ALA A 224 13.89 -7.61 5.50
C ALA A 224 13.69 -7.45 4.00
N TRP A 225 14.68 -6.88 3.34
CA TRP A 225 14.78 -7.00 1.88
C TRP A 225 16.21 -6.86 1.43
N ASN A 226 16.52 -7.45 0.27
CA ASN A 226 17.72 -7.22 -0.51
C ASN A 226 17.42 -7.35 -2.00
N GLN A 227 18.43 -7.32 -2.86
CA GLN A 227 18.23 -7.42 -4.31
C GLN A 227 17.54 -8.73 -4.76
N ASN A 228 17.63 -9.78 -3.96
CA ASN A 228 17.11 -11.10 -4.28
C ASN A 228 15.71 -11.36 -3.72
N GLN A 229 15.29 -10.68 -2.66
CA GLN A 229 14.00 -10.94 -2.04
C GLN A 229 13.50 -9.83 -1.11
N LYS A 230 12.19 -9.81 -0.87
CA LYS A 230 11.57 -9.19 0.31
C LYS A 230 10.99 -10.26 1.22
N ILE A 231 11.05 -10.01 2.51
CA ILE A 231 10.47 -10.87 3.53
C ILE A 231 9.54 -10.05 4.39
N TYR A 232 8.30 -10.54 4.52
CA TYR A 232 7.26 -9.95 5.33
C TYR A 232 6.80 -10.94 6.39
N ASN A 233 6.52 -10.47 7.60
CA ASN A 233 5.91 -11.27 8.67
C ASN A 233 4.48 -10.79 8.93
N LEU A 234 3.61 -11.72 9.32
CA LEU A 234 2.24 -11.42 9.70
C LEU A 234 2.22 -10.51 10.93
N ARG A 235 1.46 -9.42 10.84
CA ARG A 235 1.14 -8.56 11.96
C ARG A 235 -0.15 -9.04 12.62
N GLU A 236 -0.03 -9.78 13.72
CA GLU A 236 -1.20 -10.32 14.44
C GLU A 236 -2.12 -9.22 15.00
N SER A 237 -1.59 -7.99 15.18
CA SER A 237 -2.35 -6.81 15.57
C SER A 237 -3.07 -6.11 14.40
N TRP A 238 -3.20 -6.76 13.24
CA TRP A 238 -3.88 -6.21 12.08
C TRP A 238 -5.32 -5.84 12.40
N TRP A 239 -5.65 -4.56 12.15
CA TRP A 239 -6.91 -3.94 12.56
C TRP A 239 -8.15 -4.68 12.03
N ALA A 240 -8.05 -5.27 10.83
CA ALA A 240 -9.17 -5.95 10.17
C ALA A 240 -9.60 -7.23 10.90
N ILE A 241 -8.70 -7.84 11.69
CA ILE A 241 -9.02 -8.98 12.56
C ILE A 241 -9.92 -8.50 13.70
N GLU A 242 -9.51 -7.44 14.40
CA GLU A 242 -10.29 -6.83 15.49
C GLU A 242 -11.66 -6.36 14.98
N ALA A 243 -11.70 -5.81 13.76
CA ALA A 243 -12.92 -5.34 13.11
C ALA A 243 -13.83 -6.47 12.58
N GLY A 244 -13.41 -7.74 12.65
CA GLY A 244 -14.17 -8.88 12.15
C GLY A 244 -14.34 -8.90 10.62
N LEU A 245 -13.48 -8.18 9.88
CA LEU A 245 -13.48 -8.16 8.42
C LEU A 245 -12.64 -9.29 7.82
N SER A 246 -11.72 -9.85 8.60
CA SER A 246 -10.88 -10.98 8.20
C SER A 246 -10.60 -11.90 9.38
N GLU A 247 -10.38 -13.18 9.08
CA GLU A 247 -9.75 -14.09 10.02
C GLU A 247 -8.24 -13.82 10.07
N VAL A 248 -7.57 -14.32 11.10
CA VAL A 248 -6.10 -14.25 11.16
C VAL A 248 -5.54 -15.03 9.96
N PRO A 249 -4.70 -14.43 9.11
CA PRO A 249 -4.07 -15.16 8.02
C PRO A 249 -3.28 -16.37 8.53
N ASP A 250 -3.47 -17.52 7.87
CA ASP A 250 -2.73 -18.75 8.18
C ASP A 250 -1.24 -18.60 7.86
N VAL A 251 -0.93 -17.90 6.77
CA VAL A 251 0.44 -17.60 6.33
C VAL A 251 1.08 -16.63 7.32
N LYS A 252 2.17 -17.06 7.96
CA LYS A 252 2.91 -16.26 8.95
C LYS A 252 4.06 -15.46 8.33
N ARG A 253 4.57 -15.92 7.19
CA ARG A 253 5.60 -15.22 6.42
C ARG A 253 5.29 -15.23 4.94
N VAL A 254 5.48 -14.08 4.29
CA VAL A 254 5.47 -13.99 2.83
C VAL A 254 6.87 -13.60 2.35
N VAL A 255 7.41 -14.36 1.41
CA VAL A 255 8.68 -14.05 0.73
C VAL A 255 8.39 -13.74 -0.71
N ILE A 256 8.73 -12.53 -1.15
CA ILE A 256 8.73 -12.17 -2.58
C ILE A 256 10.14 -12.42 -3.10
N ALA A 257 10.33 -13.55 -3.78
CA ALA A 257 11.59 -13.90 -4.40
C ALA A 257 11.73 -13.19 -5.76
N ASN A 258 12.80 -12.43 -5.93
CA ASN A 258 13.13 -11.79 -7.19
C ASN A 258 13.71 -12.83 -8.17
N LEU A 259 12.99 -13.05 -9.27
CA LEU A 259 13.42 -13.96 -10.34
C LEU A 259 14.41 -13.31 -11.31
N GLY A 260 14.59 -11.99 -11.23
CA GLY A 260 15.43 -11.20 -12.12
C GLY A 260 14.92 -11.15 -13.56
N GLY A 261 15.44 -10.19 -14.32
CA GLY A 261 15.18 -10.10 -15.76
C GLY A 261 13.74 -9.73 -16.14
N THR A 262 13.41 -9.96 -17.41
CA THR A 262 12.06 -9.71 -17.96
C THR A 262 11.12 -10.85 -17.60
N ILE A 263 9.86 -10.52 -17.36
CA ILE A 263 8.78 -11.49 -17.14
C ILE A 263 8.82 -12.60 -18.21
N GLY A 264 8.70 -13.87 -17.78
CA GLY A 264 8.72 -15.05 -18.64
C GLY A 264 10.10 -15.52 -19.11
N GLN A 265 11.20 -14.96 -18.61
CA GLN A 265 12.58 -15.42 -18.86
C GLN A 265 13.06 -16.44 -17.82
N ASN A 266 14.01 -17.31 -18.18
CA ASN A 266 14.60 -18.33 -17.29
C ASN A 266 13.58 -19.28 -16.65
N MET A 267 12.48 -19.59 -17.35
CA MET A 267 11.38 -20.40 -16.83
C MET A 267 11.77 -21.83 -16.45
N ASP A 268 12.81 -22.39 -17.05
CA ASP A 268 13.36 -23.69 -16.63
C ASP A 268 13.88 -23.64 -15.19
N THR A 269 14.61 -22.58 -14.83
CA THR A 269 15.10 -22.38 -13.45
C THR A 269 13.94 -22.15 -12.49
N VAL A 270 12.96 -21.34 -12.87
CA VAL A 270 11.76 -21.07 -12.05
C VAL A 270 10.98 -22.37 -11.81
N ALA A 271 10.79 -23.18 -12.85
CA ALA A 271 10.14 -24.49 -12.75
C ALA A 271 10.90 -25.45 -11.84
N GLN A 272 12.24 -25.51 -11.93
CA GLN A 272 13.04 -26.35 -11.02
C GLN A 272 12.89 -25.92 -9.56
N ARG A 273 12.90 -24.61 -9.28
CA ARG A 273 12.72 -24.09 -7.92
C ARG A 273 11.35 -24.43 -7.35
N LEU A 274 10.30 -24.36 -8.17
CA LEU A 274 8.97 -24.86 -7.80
C LEU A 274 9.01 -26.36 -7.52
N VAL A 275 9.51 -27.18 -8.45
CA VAL A 275 9.63 -28.65 -8.27
C VAL A 275 10.39 -29.01 -6.98
N ASN A 276 11.42 -28.24 -6.62
CA ASN A 276 12.22 -28.43 -5.41
C ASN A 276 11.57 -27.88 -4.12
N ASN A 277 10.33 -27.39 -4.18
CA ASN A 277 9.61 -26.77 -3.07
C ASN A 277 10.25 -25.48 -2.50
N GLU A 278 11.06 -24.80 -3.32
CA GLU A 278 11.66 -23.51 -2.95
C GLU A 278 10.71 -22.33 -3.13
N MET A 279 9.63 -22.51 -3.90
CA MET A 279 8.58 -21.52 -4.12
C MET A 279 7.20 -22.19 -4.11
N ASP A 280 6.15 -21.43 -3.80
CA ASP A 280 4.75 -21.88 -3.85
C ASP A 280 4.05 -21.40 -5.13
N SER A 281 4.46 -20.26 -5.68
CA SER A 281 3.87 -19.72 -6.91
C SER A 281 4.87 -18.85 -7.68
N ALA A 282 4.70 -18.76 -8.99
CA ALA A 282 5.43 -17.84 -9.86
C ALA A 282 4.56 -17.40 -11.05
N LEU A 283 4.85 -16.21 -11.59
CA LEU A 283 4.16 -15.69 -12.78
C LEU A 283 4.62 -16.32 -14.10
N ASP A 284 3.72 -16.30 -15.09
CA ASP A 284 3.95 -16.57 -16.51
C ASP A 284 4.55 -17.95 -16.86
N MET A 285 3.81 -19.01 -16.54
CA MET A 285 4.11 -20.36 -17.00
C MET A 285 3.31 -20.76 -18.24
N ARG A 286 3.99 -21.34 -19.23
CA ARG A 286 3.32 -21.96 -20.39
C ARG A 286 2.65 -23.27 -19.96
N GLN A 287 1.55 -23.62 -20.61
CA GLN A 287 0.71 -24.77 -20.23
C GLN A 287 1.47 -26.10 -20.16
N ASP A 288 2.39 -26.34 -21.09
CA ASP A 288 3.25 -27.51 -21.15
C ASP A 288 4.20 -27.60 -19.94
N LEU A 289 4.76 -26.45 -19.53
CA LEU A 289 5.61 -26.37 -18.35
C LEU A 289 4.83 -26.62 -17.05
N ILE A 290 3.60 -26.07 -16.95
CA ILE A 290 2.71 -26.32 -15.79
C ILE A 290 2.45 -27.82 -15.63
N ALA A 291 2.07 -28.50 -16.72
CA ALA A 291 1.80 -29.94 -16.68
C ALA A 291 3.01 -30.76 -16.18
N SER A 292 4.21 -30.40 -16.64
CA SER A 292 5.48 -31.02 -16.22
C SER A 292 5.81 -30.79 -14.74
N ILE A 293 5.49 -29.60 -14.20
CA ILE A 293 5.71 -29.28 -12.78
C ILE A 293 4.76 -30.09 -11.91
N LEU A 294 3.46 -30.09 -12.23
CA LEU A 294 2.44 -30.81 -11.45
C LEU A 294 2.67 -32.33 -11.43
N GLU A 295 3.21 -32.90 -12.51
CA GLU A 295 3.62 -34.31 -12.54
C GLU A 295 4.78 -34.60 -11.57
N LYS A 296 5.68 -33.64 -11.36
CA LYS A 296 6.92 -33.80 -10.58
C LYS A 296 6.79 -33.39 -9.12
N ASN A 297 5.90 -32.45 -8.80
CA ASN A 297 5.62 -32.03 -7.44
C ASN A 297 4.10 -31.84 -7.27
N PRO A 298 3.40 -32.81 -6.63
CA PRO A 298 1.96 -32.75 -6.44
C PRO A 298 1.51 -31.81 -5.31
N ASN A 299 2.44 -31.18 -4.58
CA ASN A 299 2.15 -30.28 -3.46
C ASN A 299 2.05 -28.79 -3.88
N ILE A 300 2.25 -28.48 -5.17
CA ILE A 300 2.10 -27.15 -5.76
C ILE A 300 0.78 -27.09 -6.53
#